data_AF-A0A955QJP4-F1
#
_entry.id   AF-A0A955QJP4-F1
#
_cell.length_a   1.000
_cell.length_b   1.000
_cell.length_c   1.000
_cell.angle_alpha   90.00
_cell.angle_beta   90.00
_cell.angle_gamma   90.00
#
_symmetry.space_group_name_H-M   'P 1'
#
loop_
_entity.id
_entity.type
_entity.pdbx_description
1 polymer ?
#
loop_
_entity_poly.entity_id
_entity_poly.type
_entity_poly.pdbx_seq_one_letter_code
_entity_poly.pdbx_strand_id
1 'polypeptide(L)'
;MLRPDDHPELDKRHLSAADLEAQVTRLNRGTVPLNILRPCHVEDGIVQLPSALFDAYRQAWSDVVNAGRVSKFIPASGAATRMFQSLLQYLHDPTHPWAYVKDLETSLEQFPFSLPLAQILQQQGFHLETLRNCQNFVPLLEALLGPSGLNYGSFPKALLPFHRYPGEIRTALEEHVHDGIRLIRDRQGCMRCHVTVSPEHYDPVHRHLA
;
A
#
# COMPACT_ATOMS: atom_id res chain seq x y z
N MET A 1 30.87 13.32 -6.79
CA MET A 1 31.94 13.83 -5.91
C MET A 1 31.27 14.67 -4.86
N LEU A 2 31.61 14.46 -3.58
CA LEU A 2 31.06 15.24 -2.46
C LEU A 2 31.38 16.72 -2.64
N ARG A 3 30.37 17.58 -2.52
CA ARG A 3 30.55 19.03 -2.49
C ARG A 3 30.82 19.48 -1.06
N PRO A 4 31.49 20.62 -0.85
CA PRO A 4 31.70 21.19 0.48
C PRO A 4 30.42 21.31 1.31
N ASP A 5 29.29 21.62 0.66
CA ASP A 5 27.97 21.79 1.28
C ASP A 5 27.33 20.49 1.76
N ASP A 6 27.86 19.32 1.35
CA ASP A 6 27.30 18.01 1.72
C ASP A 6 27.82 17.55 3.11
N HIS A 7 28.95 18.09 3.60
CA HIS A 7 29.56 17.71 4.89
C HIS A 7 28.70 18.03 6.13
N PRO A 8 28.10 19.23 6.26
CA PRO A 8 27.24 19.55 7.40
C PRO A 8 26.00 18.66 7.51
N GLU A 9 25.47 18.18 6.37
CA GLU A 9 24.32 17.26 6.35
C GLU A 9 24.72 15.83 6.71
N LEU A 10 25.93 15.39 6.34
CA LEU A 10 26.47 14.10 6.75
C LEU A 10 26.68 14.04 8.28
N ASP A 11 27.25 15.10 8.86
CA ASP A 11 27.49 15.20 10.30
C ASP A 11 26.19 15.14 11.11
N LYS A 12 25.16 15.88 10.68
CA LYS A 12 23.81 15.83 11.31
C LYS A 12 23.19 14.43 11.29
N ARG A 13 23.50 13.62 10.29
CA ARG A 13 22.97 12.26 10.10
C ARG A 13 23.90 11.18 10.67
N HIS A 14 25.02 11.57 11.27
CA HIS A 14 26.06 10.67 11.78
C HIS A 14 26.56 9.69 10.69
N LEU A 15 26.78 10.19 9.47
CA LEU A 15 27.27 9.42 8.34
C LEU A 15 28.67 9.87 7.94
N SER A 16 29.58 8.94 7.70
CA SER A 16 30.88 9.25 7.11
C SER A 16 30.79 9.41 5.59
N ALA A 17 31.81 10.03 4.98
CA ALA A 17 31.94 10.07 3.52
C ALA A 17 31.97 8.66 2.90
N ALA A 18 32.58 7.69 3.59
CA ALA A 18 32.62 6.30 3.16
C ALA A 18 31.24 5.63 3.21
N ASP A 19 30.41 5.96 4.22
CA ASP A 19 29.03 5.47 4.31
C ASP A 19 28.20 6.01 3.15
N LEU A 20 28.38 7.28 2.79
CA LEU A 20 27.70 7.87 1.64
C LEU A 20 28.13 7.20 0.33
N GLU A 21 29.43 7.04 0.09
CA GLU A 21 29.91 6.35 -1.11
C GLU A 21 29.39 4.93 -1.20
N ALA A 22 29.35 4.19 -0.09
CA ALA A 22 28.78 2.85 -0.03
C ALA A 22 27.27 2.85 -0.38
N GLN A 23 26.52 3.82 0.12
CA GLN A 23 25.09 3.98 -0.22
C GLN A 23 24.89 4.30 -1.70
N VAL A 24 25.66 5.26 -2.25
CA VAL A 24 25.61 5.63 -3.67
C VAL A 24 25.98 4.44 -4.55
N THR A 25 27.02 3.70 -4.17
CA THR A 25 27.44 2.48 -4.88
C THR A 25 26.32 1.44 -4.89
N ARG A 26 25.63 1.27 -3.76
CA ARG A 26 24.49 0.34 -3.66
C ARG A 26 23.30 0.80 -4.50
N LEU A 27 22.99 2.09 -4.53
CA LEU A 27 21.93 2.63 -5.37
C LEU A 27 22.22 2.44 -6.87
N ASN A 28 23.47 2.69 -7.28
CA ASN A 28 23.90 2.55 -8.68
C ASN A 28 23.99 1.08 -9.12
N ARG A 29 24.46 0.18 -8.25
CA ARG A 29 24.52 -1.26 -8.53
C ARG A 29 23.13 -1.91 -8.53
N GLY A 30 22.13 -1.24 -7.93
CA GLY A 30 20.82 -1.80 -7.70
C GLY A 30 20.84 -2.88 -6.60
N THR A 31 19.70 -3.54 -6.42
CA THR A 31 19.58 -4.65 -5.49
C THR A 31 20.15 -5.92 -6.09
N VAL A 32 21.10 -6.56 -5.40
CA VAL A 32 21.51 -7.92 -5.74
C VAL A 32 20.30 -8.83 -5.54
N PRO A 33 19.87 -9.59 -6.57
CA PRO A 33 18.79 -10.55 -6.42
C PRO A 33 19.12 -11.51 -5.27
N LEU A 34 18.17 -11.73 -4.38
CA LEU A 34 18.32 -12.73 -3.33
C LEU A 34 18.50 -14.10 -3.99
N ASN A 35 19.54 -14.82 -3.60
CA ASN A 35 19.69 -16.21 -4.02
C ASN A 35 18.68 -17.06 -3.25
N ILE A 36 17.55 -17.37 -3.88
CA ILE A 36 16.49 -18.19 -3.29
C ILE A 36 17.01 -19.63 -3.25
N LEU A 37 17.35 -20.12 -2.06
CA LEU A 37 17.91 -21.45 -1.87
C LEU A 37 16.81 -22.53 -1.94
N ARG A 38 15.85 -22.46 -1.02
CA ARG A 38 14.68 -23.36 -0.88
C ARG A 38 13.69 -22.76 0.13
N PRO A 39 12.45 -23.27 0.22
CA PRO A 39 11.54 -22.92 1.31
C PRO A 39 12.18 -23.16 2.68
N CYS A 40 11.83 -22.30 3.64
CA CYS A 40 12.25 -22.40 5.03
C CYS A 40 11.43 -23.48 5.74
N HIS A 41 12.09 -24.39 6.46
CA HIS A 41 11.51 -25.45 7.25
C HIS A 41 11.75 -25.19 8.75
N VAL A 42 11.12 -26.00 9.61
CA VAL A 42 11.27 -25.92 11.07
C VAL A 42 12.75 -25.95 11.50
N GLU A 43 13.57 -26.74 10.82
CA GLU A 43 15.01 -26.87 11.10
C GLU A 43 15.85 -25.64 10.68
N ASP A 44 15.28 -24.68 9.96
CA ASP A 44 15.97 -23.46 9.52
C ASP A 44 15.79 -22.29 10.51
N GLY A 45 15.53 -22.61 11.78
CA GLY A 45 15.28 -21.63 12.84
C GLY A 45 13.83 -21.16 12.93
N ILE A 46 12.88 -21.82 12.24
CA ILE A 46 11.45 -21.61 12.46
C ILE A 46 11.01 -22.42 13.67
N VAL A 47 10.58 -21.73 14.72
CA VAL A 47 10.02 -22.38 15.91
C VAL A 47 8.57 -22.82 15.63
N GLN A 48 8.32 -24.13 15.64
CA GLN A 48 6.97 -24.67 15.61
C GLN A 48 6.42 -24.78 17.04
N LEU A 49 5.33 -24.05 17.32
CA LEU A 49 4.68 -24.09 18.62
C LEU A 49 3.96 -25.44 18.83
N PRO A 50 4.21 -26.16 19.95
CA PRO A 50 3.45 -27.35 20.30
C PRO A 50 1.96 -27.03 20.50
N SER A 51 1.08 -27.90 20.01
CA SER A 51 -0.38 -27.75 20.14
C SER A 51 -0.84 -27.65 21.60
N ALA A 52 -0.12 -28.31 22.52
CA ALA A 52 -0.38 -28.25 23.96
C ALA A 52 -0.24 -26.82 24.55
N LEU A 53 0.47 -25.90 23.88
CA LEU A 53 0.63 -24.52 24.33
C LEU A 53 -0.44 -23.57 23.78
N PHE A 54 -1.27 -24.00 22.82
CA PHE A 54 -2.19 -23.10 22.13
C PHE A 54 -3.22 -22.48 23.09
N ASP A 55 -3.77 -23.26 24.02
CA ASP A 55 -4.72 -22.75 25.02
C ASP A 55 -4.06 -21.73 25.95
N ALA A 56 -2.84 -22.02 26.41
CA ALA A 56 -2.10 -21.10 27.26
C ALA A 56 -1.82 -19.75 26.56
N TYR A 57 -1.40 -19.77 25.29
CA TYR A 57 -1.18 -18.55 24.52
C TYR A 57 -2.47 -17.81 24.16
N ARG A 58 -3.57 -18.52 23.86
CA ARG A 58 -4.88 -17.91 23.66
C ARG A 58 -5.36 -17.17 24.91
N GLN A 59 -5.19 -17.78 26.09
CA GLN A 59 -5.55 -17.15 27.35
C GLN A 59 -4.66 -15.93 27.62
N ALA A 60 -3.34 -16.06 27.48
CA ALA A 60 -2.41 -14.95 27.66
C ALA A 60 -2.71 -13.77 26.72
N TRP A 61 -3.01 -14.04 25.45
CA TRP A 61 -3.45 -13.04 24.48
C TRP A 61 -4.73 -12.33 24.93
N SER A 62 -5.75 -13.12 25.30
CA SER A 62 -7.03 -12.60 25.80
C SER A 62 -6.83 -11.67 27.00
N ASP A 63 -6.00 -12.06 27.97
CA ASP A 63 -5.72 -11.25 29.15
C ASP A 63 -5.04 -9.91 28.79
N VAL A 64 -4.07 -9.93 27.86
CA VAL A 64 -3.38 -8.71 27.40
C VAL A 64 -4.33 -7.77 26.64
N VAL A 65 -5.15 -8.33 25.74
CA VAL A 65 -6.14 -7.56 24.95
C VAL A 65 -7.20 -6.97 25.87
N ASN A 66 -7.78 -7.76 26.77
CA ASN A 66 -8.82 -7.31 27.70
C ASN A 66 -8.32 -6.22 28.65
N ALA A 67 -7.03 -6.26 29.00
CA ALA A 67 -6.36 -5.22 29.79
C ALA A 67 -6.04 -3.93 29.00
N GLY A 68 -6.36 -3.87 27.69
CA GLY A 68 -6.14 -2.69 26.84
C GLY A 68 -4.67 -2.41 26.53
N ARG A 69 -3.80 -3.42 26.66
CA ARG A 69 -2.33 -3.26 26.47
C ARG A 69 -1.86 -3.45 25.03
N VAL A 70 -2.77 -3.74 24.11
CA VAL A 70 -2.46 -3.94 22.70
C VAL A 70 -2.92 -2.74 21.88
N SER A 71 -2.07 -2.30 20.96
CA SER A 71 -2.42 -1.32 19.94
C SER A 71 -2.01 -1.83 18.55
N LYS A 72 -2.77 -1.45 17.53
CA LYS A 72 -2.46 -1.78 16.14
C LYS A 72 -1.72 -0.62 15.49
N PHE A 73 -0.53 -0.89 14.97
CA PHE A 73 0.21 0.08 14.17
C PHE A 73 -0.19 -0.05 12.69
N ILE A 74 -0.66 1.03 12.09
CA ILE A 74 -1.15 1.08 10.71
C ILE A 74 -0.31 2.09 9.91
N PRO A 75 0.60 1.64 9.03
CA PRO A 75 1.37 2.53 8.19
C PRO A 75 0.52 3.04 7.01
N ALA A 76 -0.02 4.25 7.13
CA ALA A 76 -0.95 4.85 6.17
C ALA A 76 -0.34 5.98 5.31
N SER A 77 0.91 6.37 5.55
CA SER A 77 1.56 7.55 4.96
C SER A 77 2.12 7.35 3.54
N GLY A 78 2.03 6.14 2.99
CA GLY A 78 2.54 5.87 1.64
C GLY A 78 1.57 6.33 0.56
N ALA A 79 1.99 7.27 -0.28
CA ALA A 79 1.31 7.55 -1.55
C ALA A 79 1.24 6.27 -2.41
N ALA A 80 0.16 6.10 -3.16
CA ALA A 80 -0.06 4.92 -3.99
C ALA A 80 0.87 4.80 -5.20
N THR A 81 1.79 5.74 -5.39
CA THR A 81 2.65 5.86 -6.57
C THR A 81 3.43 4.59 -6.90
N ARG A 82 3.96 3.87 -5.90
CA ARG A 82 4.63 2.57 -6.13
C ARG A 82 3.65 1.46 -6.56
N MET A 83 2.41 1.49 -6.06
CA MET A 83 1.38 0.51 -6.41
C MET A 83 0.97 0.67 -7.88
N PHE A 84 0.93 1.91 -8.38
CA PHE A 84 0.58 2.24 -9.75
C PHE A 84 1.78 2.50 -10.66
N GLN A 85 3.01 2.19 -10.22
CA GLN A 85 4.24 2.60 -10.91
C GLN A 85 4.28 2.12 -12.36
N SER A 86 3.96 0.84 -12.62
CA SER A 86 3.96 0.29 -13.97
C SER A 86 2.88 0.92 -14.87
N LEU A 87 1.73 1.28 -14.30
CA LEU A 87 0.67 1.97 -15.04
C LEU A 87 1.03 3.43 -15.32
N LEU A 88 1.65 4.11 -14.36
CA LEU A 88 2.17 5.46 -14.54
C LEU A 88 3.29 5.48 -15.59
N GLN A 89 4.16 4.48 -15.61
CA GLN A 89 5.21 4.33 -16.64
C GLN A 89 4.59 4.19 -18.03
N TYR A 90 3.58 3.33 -18.19
CA TYR A 90 2.85 3.20 -19.45
C TYR A 90 2.13 4.49 -19.86
N LEU A 91 1.58 5.23 -18.90
CA LEU A 91 0.91 6.51 -19.17
C LEU A 91 1.88 7.57 -19.69
N HIS A 92 3.12 7.60 -19.20
CA HIS A 92 4.16 8.53 -19.67
C HIS A 92 4.82 8.07 -20.97
N ASP A 93 5.00 6.77 -21.13
CA ASP A 93 5.60 6.15 -22.31
C ASP A 93 4.81 4.89 -22.70
N PRO A 94 3.86 5.01 -23.65
CA PRO A 94 3.05 3.89 -24.13
C PRO A 94 3.85 2.77 -24.83
N THR A 95 5.16 2.93 -25.01
CA THR A 95 6.05 1.86 -25.50
C THR A 95 6.50 0.91 -24.39
N HIS A 96 6.30 1.28 -23.12
CA HIS A 96 6.63 0.45 -21.96
C HIS A 96 5.75 -0.82 -21.91
N PRO A 97 6.25 -1.97 -21.40
CA PRO A 97 5.52 -3.24 -21.41
C PRO A 97 4.05 -3.18 -20.93
N TRP A 98 3.17 -3.64 -21.83
CA TRP A 98 1.70 -3.59 -21.73
C TRP A 98 1.08 -4.60 -20.75
N ALA A 99 1.86 -5.54 -20.19
CA ALA A 99 1.34 -6.66 -19.40
C ALA A 99 0.45 -6.22 -18.21
N TYR A 100 0.89 -5.23 -17.43
CA TYR A 100 0.14 -4.75 -16.27
C TYR A 100 -1.18 -4.03 -16.63
N VAL A 101 -1.20 -3.35 -17.78
CA VAL A 101 -2.42 -2.69 -18.27
C VAL A 101 -3.42 -3.74 -18.73
N LYS A 102 -2.95 -4.81 -19.37
CA LYS A 102 -3.78 -5.95 -19.76
C LYS A 102 -4.36 -6.66 -18.53
N ASP A 103 -3.57 -6.90 -17.49
CA ASP A 103 -4.05 -7.53 -16.26
C ASP A 103 -5.13 -6.68 -15.56
N LEU A 104 -4.92 -5.36 -15.51
CA LEU A 104 -5.92 -4.40 -15.02
C LEU A 104 -7.20 -4.46 -15.84
N GLU A 105 -7.08 -4.44 -17.17
CA GLU A 105 -8.23 -4.46 -18.10
C GLU A 105 -9.06 -5.73 -17.97
N THR A 106 -8.41 -6.88 -17.88
CA THR A 106 -9.06 -8.19 -17.76
C THR A 106 -9.74 -8.36 -16.40
N SER A 107 -9.19 -7.72 -15.36
CA SER A 107 -9.70 -7.83 -13.98
C SER A 107 -10.53 -6.61 -13.55
N LEU A 108 -10.80 -5.66 -14.45
CA LEU A 108 -11.29 -4.33 -14.07
C LEU A 108 -12.58 -4.39 -13.25
N GLU A 109 -13.49 -5.27 -13.64
CA GLU A 109 -14.80 -5.43 -13.01
C GLU A 109 -14.71 -5.94 -11.56
N GLN A 110 -13.64 -6.65 -11.22
CA GLN A 110 -13.41 -7.20 -9.88
C GLN A 110 -12.98 -6.12 -8.88
N PHE A 111 -12.46 -5.00 -9.37
CA PHE A 111 -12.02 -3.93 -8.48
C PHE A 111 -13.19 -3.20 -7.84
N PRO A 112 -13.04 -2.76 -6.57
CA PRO A 112 -14.06 -1.97 -5.88
C PRO A 112 -14.32 -0.61 -6.54
N PHE A 113 -13.33 -0.06 -7.25
CA PHE A 113 -13.44 1.22 -7.96
C PHE A 113 -13.96 1.12 -9.40
N SER A 114 -14.36 -0.07 -9.87
CA SER A 114 -14.75 -0.29 -11.26
C SER A 114 -15.94 0.56 -11.72
N LEU A 115 -16.97 0.66 -10.88
CA LEU A 115 -18.16 1.46 -11.15
C LEU A 115 -17.88 2.97 -11.18
N PRO A 116 -17.27 3.59 -10.15
CA PRO A 116 -16.96 5.02 -10.20
C PRO A 116 -15.98 5.37 -11.33
N LEU A 117 -15.06 4.48 -11.68
CA LEU A 117 -14.19 4.66 -12.85
C LEU A 117 -14.98 4.67 -14.17
N ALA A 118 -15.91 3.72 -14.35
CA ALA A 118 -16.75 3.66 -15.54
C ALA A 118 -17.63 4.93 -15.68
N GLN A 119 -18.12 5.47 -14.56
CA GLN A 119 -18.88 6.72 -14.55
C GLN A 119 -18.03 7.92 -14.99
N ILE A 120 -16.80 8.05 -14.50
CA ILE A 120 -15.87 9.11 -14.92
C ILE A 120 -15.57 8.99 -16.42
N LEU A 121 -15.28 7.78 -16.90
CA LEU A 121 -15.02 7.56 -18.33
C LEU A 121 -16.21 7.96 -19.19
N GLN A 122 -17.42 7.57 -18.79
CA GLN A 122 -18.63 7.92 -19.53
C GLN A 122 -18.85 9.44 -19.56
N GLN A 123 -18.60 10.14 -18.44
CA GLN A 123 -18.69 11.60 -18.38
C GLN A 123 -17.66 12.29 -19.30
N GLN A 124 -16.50 11.67 -19.49
CA GLN A 124 -15.46 12.14 -20.41
C GLN A 124 -15.71 11.72 -21.87
N GLY A 125 -16.82 11.03 -22.16
CA GLY A 125 -17.18 10.57 -23.50
C GLY A 125 -16.46 9.28 -23.95
N PHE A 126 -15.85 8.55 -23.02
CA PHE A 126 -15.17 7.29 -23.29
C PHE A 126 -16.04 6.09 -22.89
N HIS A 127 -15.98 5.04 -23.72
CA HIS A 127 -16.59 3.75 -23.44
C HIS A 127 -15.50 2.68 -23.37
N LEU A 128 -15.52 1.86 -22.31
CA LEU A 128 -14.48 0.86 -22.05
C LEU A 128 -14.33 -0.14 -23.21
N GLU A 129 -15.44 -0.59 -23.81
CA GLU A 129 -15.40 -1.49 -24.97
C GLU A 129 -14.69 -0.86 -26.17
N THR A 130 -14.92 0.43 -26.44
CA THR A 130 -14.22 1.16 -27.50
C THR A 130 -12.73 1.26 -27.22
N LEU A 131 -12.35 1.58 -25.97
CA LEU A 131 -10.95 1.65 -25.56
C LEU A 131 -10.24 0.29 -25.71
N ARG A 132 -10.93 -0.81 -25.34
CA ARG A 132 -10.46 -2.20 -25.52
C ARG A 132 -10.24 -2.53 -27.00
N ASN A 133 -11.22 -2.24 -27.85
CA ASN A 133 -11.15 -2.53 -29.29
C ASN A 133 -10.03 -1.77 -29.99
N CYS A 134 -9.82 -0.50 -29.62
CA CYS A 134 -8.76 0.33 -30.17
C CYS A 134 -7.40 0.14 -29.47
N GLN A 135 -7.33 -0.71 -28.45
CA GLN A 135 -6.15 -0.89 -27.58
C GLN A 135 -5.58 0.43 -27.04
N ASN A 136 -6.44 1.43 -26.82
CA ASN A 136 -6.05 2.74 -26.30
C ASN A 136 -6.48 2.86 -24.85
N PHE A 137 -5.54 2.62 -23.93
CA PHE A 137 -5.80 2.64 -22.49
C PHE A 137 -5.39 3.95 -21.80
N VAL A 138 -4.83 4.92 -22.53
CA VAL A 138 -4.45 6.21 -21.96
C VAL A 138 -5.64 6.89 -21.26
N PRO A 139 -6.85 6.99 -21.86
CA PRO A 139 -8.00 7.59 -21.18
C PRO A 139 -8.41 6.84 -19.90
N LEU A 140 -8.33 5.50 -19.92
CA LEU A 140 -8.59 4.66 -18.74
C LEU A 140 -7.63 4.98 -17.60
N LEU A 141 -6.34 5.08 -17.90
CA LEU A 141 -5.30 5.35 -16.91
C LEU A 141 -5.34 6.80 -16.41
N GLU A 142 -5.64 7.77 -17.26
CA GLU A 142 -5.87 9.17 -16.83
C GLU A 142 -7.09 9.28 -15.92
N ALA A 143 -8.20 8.61 -16.25
CA ALA A 143 -9.38 8.58 -15.40
C ALA A 143 -9.13 7.87 -14.06
N LEU A 144 -8.24 6.88 -14.00
CA LEU A 144 -7.91 6.18 -12.75
C LEU A 144 -6.90 6.95 -11.90
N LEU A 145 -5.81 7.41 -12.50
CA LEU A 145 -4.61 7.88 -11.80
C LEU A 145 -4.49 9.40 -11.77
N GLY A 146 -5.08 10.08 -12.75
CA GLY A 146 -4.93 11.51 -12.96
C GLY A 146 -5.93 12.36 -12.17
N PRO A 147 -5.64 13.66 -12.01
CA PRO A 147 -6.46 14.59 -11.24
C PRO A 147 -7.83 14.89 -11.87
N SER A 148 -8.02 14.58 -13.16
CA SER A 148 -9.29 14.73 -13.88
C SER A 148 -10.28 13.58 -13.64
N GLY A 149 -9.86 12.53 -12.91
CA GLY A 149 -10.68 11.38 -12.57
C GLY A 149 -10.59 11.03 -11.09
N LEU A 150 -10.33 9.76 -10.78
CA LEU A 150 -10.25 9.24 -9.42
C LEU A 150 -9.00 9.70 -8.66
N ASN A 151 -7.98 10.19 -9.37
CA ASN A 151 -6.74 10.72 -8.81
C ASN A 151 -5.97 9.74 -7.90
N TYR A 152 -6.09 8.43 -8.16
CA TYR A 152 -5.45 7.42 -7.32
C TYR A 152 -3.92 7.42 -7.41
N GLY A 153 -3.31 8.10 -8.40
CA GLY A 153 -1.87 8.32 -8.45
C GLY A 153 -1.34 9.17 -7.31
N SER A 154 -2.18 10.07 -6.76
CA SER A 154 -1.82 11.02 -5.70
C SER A 154 -2.63 10.85 -4.41
N PHE A 155 -3.57 9.90 -4.38
CA PHE A 155 -4.38 9.61 -3.20
C PHE A 155 -3.60 8.79 -2.15
N PRO A 156 -3.83 9.00 -0.83
CA PRO A 156 -3.24 8.13 0.19
C PRO A 156 -3.77 6.71 0.01
N LYS A 157 -2.86 5.71 0.03
CA LYS A 157 -3.24 4.28 -0.09
C LYS A 157 -4.30 3.87 0.90
N ALA A 158 -4.24 4.45 2.10
CA ALA A 158 -5.18 4.22 3.18
C ALA A 158 -6.63 4.43 2.75
N LEU A 159 -6.90 5.38 1.86
CA LEU A 159 -8.26 5.73 1.43
C LEU A 159 -8.65 5.12 0.08
N LEU A 160 -7.77 4.31 -0.51
CA LEU A 160 -8.13 3.59 -1.74
C LEU A 160 -9.18 2.52 -1.42
N PRO A 161 -10.26 2.42 -2.22
CA PRO A 161 -11.15 1.28 -2.19
C PRO A 161 -10.37 -0.03 -2.35
N PHE A 162 -10.53 -0.95 -1.40
CA PHE A 162 -9.75 -2.17 -1.33
C PHE A 162 -10.63 -3.42 -1.52
N HIS A 163 -11.70 -3.53 -0.73
CA HIS A 163 -12.62 -4.67 -0.82
C HIS A 163 -14.05 -4.23 -1.13
N ARG A 164 -14.74 -5.05 -1.92
CA ARG A 164 -16.17 -4.93 -2.20
C ARG A 164 -16.91 -6.06 -1.49
N TYR A 165 -17.85 -5.70 -0.64
CA TYR A 165 -18.79 -6.62 0.01
C TYR A 165 -20.21 -6.39 -0.54
N PRO A 166 -21.17 -7.29 -0.26
CA PRO A 166 -22.58 -7.01 -0.57
C PRO A 166 -23.06 -5.74 0.12
N GLY A 167 -23.27 -4.67 -0.66
CA GLY A 167 -23.82 -3.39 -0.18
C GLY A 167 -22.79 -2.37 0.36
N GLU A 168 -21.50 -2.71 0.44
CA GLU A 168 -20.47 -1.76 0.90
C GLU A 168 -19.15 -1.96 0.17
N ILE A 169 -18.35 -0.90 0.11
CA ILE A 169 -16.96 -0.91 -0.32
C ILE A 169 -16.15 -0.36 0.84
N ARG A 170 -15.07 -1.06 1.19
CA ARG A 170 -14.16 -0.62 2.24
C ARG A 170 -12.82 -0.21 1.69
N THR A 171 -12.29 0.88 2.23
CA THR A 171 -10.94 1.35 1.98
C THR A 171 -9.92 0.47 2.68
N ALA A 172 -8.64 0.57 2.28
CA ALA A 172 -7.57 -0.14 2.94
C ALA A 172 -7.50 0.18 4.46
N LEU A 173 -7.79 1.43 4.84
CA LEU A 173 -7.80 1.85 6.24
C LEU A 173 -8.97 1.25 7.01
N GLU A 174 -10.17 1.26 6.44
CA GLU A 174 -11.36 0.63 7.05
C GLU A 174 -11.15 -0.86 7.28
N GLU A 175 -10.50 -1.55 6.34
CA GLU A 175 -10.14 -2.97 6.51
C GLU A 175 -9.16 -3.18 7.66
N HIS A 176 -8.14 -2.32 7.79
CA HIS A 176 -7.23 -2.38 8.94
C HIS A 176 -7.93 -2.09 10.27
N VAL A 177 -8.88 -1.14 10.30
CA VAL A 177 -9.67 -0.82 11.50
C VAL A 177 -10.59 -1.98 11.86
N HIS A 178 -11.34 -2.52 10.90
CA HIS A 178 -12.24 -3.66 11.09
C HIS A 178 -11.51 -4.90 11.62
N ASP A 179 -10.36 -5.24 11.03
CA ASP A 179 -9.50 -6.31 11.53
C ASP A 179 -9.00 -6.02 12.95
N GLY A 180 -8.62 -4.77 13.25
CA GLY A 180 -8.24 -4.35 14.60
C GLY A 180 -9.37 -4.54 15.61
N ILE A 181 -10.61 -4.17 15.27
CA ILE A 181 -11.79 -4.35 16.13
C ILE A 181 -12.03 -5.83 16.43
N ARG A 182 -11.75 -6.73 15.47
CA ARG A 182 -11.91 -8.17 15.67
C ARG A 182 -10.81 -8.79 16.53
N LEU A 183 -9.58 -8.30 16.42
CA LEU A 183 -8.42 -8.93 17.06
C LEU A 183 -8.06 -8.36 18.43
N ILE A 184 -8.21 -7.04 18.63
CA ILE A 184 -7.63 -6.32 19.78
C ILE A 184 -8.61 -5.41 20.51
N ARG A 185 -9.92 -5.61 20.34
CA ARG A 185 -10.94 -4.89 21.12
C ARG A 185 -10.88 -5.33 22.57
N ASP A 186 -10.64 -4.37 23.47
CA ASP A 186 -10.53 -4.62 24.90
C ASP A 186 -11.89 -4.83 25.60
N ARG A 187 -11.85 -5.05 26.91
CA ARG A 187 -13.05 -5.28 27.72
C ARG A 187 -14.00 -4.08 27.79
N GLN A 188 -13.50 -2.87 27.51
CA GLN A 188 -14.31 -1.64 27.46
C GLN A 188 -14.90 -1.42 26.06
N GLY A 189 -14.62 -2.30 25.10
CA GLY A 189 -15.05 -2.14 23.72
C GLY A 189 -14.15 -1.24 22.88
N CYS A 190 -12.99 -0.84 23.41
CA CYS A 190 -12.08 0.08 22.75
C CYS A 190 -11.01 -0.68 21.94
N MET A 191 -10.78 -0.24 20.70
CA MET A 191 -9.62 -0.63 19.89
C MET A 191 -8.67 0.56 19.80
N ARG A 192 -7.39 0.35 20.15
CA ARG A 192 -6.36 1.38 20.04
C ARG A 192 -5.56 1.14 18.76
N CYS A 193 -5.41 2.17 17.94
CA CYS A 193 -4.52 2.14 16.81
C CYS A 193 -3.63 3.38 16.76
N HIS A 194 -2.47 3.23 16.12
CA HIS A 194 -1.59 4.32 15.77
C HIS A 194 -1.44 4.31 14.25
N VAL A 195 -1.94 5.35 13.61
CA VAL A 195 -1.91 5.51 12.16
C VAL A 195 -0.83 6.52 11.81
N THR A 196 0.17 6.13 11.02
CA THR A 196 1.14 7.09 10.50
C THR A 196 0.64 7.66 9.18
N VAL A 197 0.54 8.98 9.09
CA VAL A 197 0.06 9.68 7.90
C VAL A 197 1.06 10.77 7.55
N SER A 198 1.33 10.96 6.26
CA SER A 198 2.17 12.09 5.83
C SER A 198 1.39 13.40 6.00
N PRO A 199 2.07 14.54 6.25
CA PRO A 199 1.39 15.81 6.52
C PRO A 199 0.34 16.19 5.48
N GLU A 200 0.64 15.99 4.19
CA GLU A 200 -0.24 16.27 3.06
C GLU A 200 -1.49 15.38 2.99
N HIS A 201 -1.52 14.26 3.72
CA HIS A 201 -2.63 13.32 3.76
C HIS A 201 -3.34 13.31 5.13
N TYR A 202 -2.91 14.14 6.09
CA TYR A 202 -3.46 14.15 7.44
C TYR A 202 -4.97 14.45 7.44
N ASP A 203 -5.39 15.58 6.87
CA ASP A 203 -6.79 16.01 6.87
C ASP A 203 -7.76 15.00 6.24
N PRO A 204 -7.51 14.46 5.02
CA PRO A 204 -8.43 13.49 4.44
C PRO A 204 -8.50 12.19 5.23
N VAL A 205 -7.39 11.71 5.79
CA VAL A 205 -7.38 10.49 6.62
C VAL A 205 -8.07 10.71 7.96
N HIS A 206 -7.81 11.85 8.61
CA HIS A 206 -8.44 12.21 9.87
C HIS A 206 -9.96 12.32 9.72
N ARG A 207 -10.43 13.02 8.67
CA ARG A 207 -11.87 13.15 8.40
C ARG A 207 -12.55 11.82 8.10
N HIS A 208 -11.83 10.85 7.54
CA HIS A 208 -12.38 9.54 7.25
C HIS A 208 -12.53 8.66 8.50
N LEU A 209 -11.74 8.92 9.56
CA LEU A 209 -11.78 8.19 10.82
C LEU A 209 -12.64 8.84 11.91
N ALA A 210 -12.90 10.14 11.81
CA ALA A 210 -13.64 10.94 12.78
C ALA A 210 -15.17 10.85 12.59
#